data_AF-C3XIM2-F1
#
_entry.id   AF-C3XIM2-F1
#
_cell.length_a   1.000
_cell.length_b   1.000
_cell.length_c   1.000
_cell.angle_alpha   90.00
_cell.angle_beta   90.00
_cell.angle_gamma   90.00
#
_symmetry.space_group_name_H-M   'P 1'
#
loop_
_entity.id
_entity.type
_entity.pdbx_description
1 polymer ?
#
loop_
_entity_poly.entity_id
_entity_poly.type
_entity_poly.pdbx_seq_one_letter_code
_entity_poly.pdbx_strand_id
1 'polypeptide(L)'
;MRYFVILMVVGCSLLVGNESSDAEWDKHRFISRKNLGFTLCLKEFYKDLPSEIADADKLFGVIKLADPDDKERFADFVRVRIQSYIPQFKYPELYPKNWYFVACLNMYNSKEYEDMIQRKGKYAK
;
A
#
# COMPACT_ATOMS: atom_id res chain seq x y z
N MET A 1 54.42 -5.98 -5.52
CA MET A 1 53.11 -6.39 -6.07
C MET A 1 52.20 -7.08 -5.04
N ARG A 2 51.98 -6.49 -3.86
CA ARG A 2 51.00 -7.02 -2.87
C ARG A 2 49.94 -5.99 -2.45
N TYR A 3 50.22 -4.69 -2.65
CA TYR A 3 49.30 -3.60 -2.30
C TYR A 3 48.30 -3.23 -3.41
N PHE A 4 48.56 -3.60 -4.68
CA PHE A 4 47.65 -3.30 -5.80
C PHE A 4 46.42 -4.23 -5.85
N VAL A 5 46.52 -5.46 -5.33
CA VAL A 5 45.40 -6.42 -5.34
C VAL A 5 44.36 -6.06 -4.27
N ILE A 6 44.80 -5.51 -3.13
CA ILE A 6 43.91 -5.14 -2.01
C ILE A 6 43.07 -3.90 -2.37
N LEU A 7 43.61 -2.98 -3.19
CA LEU A 7 42.87 -1.80 -3.66
C LEU A 7 41.79 -2.13 -4.72
N MET A 8 41.95 -3.18 -5.52
CA MET A 8 40.89 -3.63 -6.45
C MET A 8 39.72 -4.32 -5.75
N VAL A 9 39.95 -5.03 -4.64
CA VAL A 9 38.88 -5.74 -3.92
C VAL A 9 37.99 -4.76 -3.14
N VAL A 10 38.55 -3.66 -2.62
CA VAL A 10 37.77 -2.60 -1.97
C VAL A 10 36.99 -1.76 -2.99
N GLY A 11 37.53 -1.57 -4.20
CA GLY A 11 36.85 -0.87 -5.29
C GLY A 11 35.65 -1.63 -5.88
N CYS A 12 35.69 -2.96 -5.95
CA CYS A 12 34.56 -3.76 -6.46
C CYS A 12 33.44 -3.96 -5.43
N SER A 13 33.74 -3.90 -4.13
CA SER A 13 32.73 -4.09 -3.07
C SER A 13 31.85 -2.87 -2.84
N LEU A 14 32.29 -1.69 -3.29
CA LEU A 14 31.54 -0.43 -3.20
C LEU A 14 30.72 -0.13 -4.47
N LEU A 15 30.96 -0.87 -5.55
CA LEU A 15 30.22 -0.75 -6.81
C LEU A 15 29.12 -1.79 -6.97
N VAL A 16 29.07 -2.82 -6.12
CA VAL A 16 27.89 -3.67 -5.95
C VAL A 16 26.95 -2.97 -4.97
N GLY A 17 26.51 -1.77 -5.36
CA GLY A 17 25.43 -1.06 -4.70
C GLY A 17 24.14 -1.87 -4.82
N ASN A 18 23.77 -2.50 -3.71
CA ASN A 18 22.47 -2.29 -3.06
C ASN A 18 21.16 -2.62 -3.83
N GLU A 19 21.19 -3.27 -4.99
CA GLU A 19 19.97 -3.63 -5.73
C GLU A 19 18.99 -4.49 -4.89
N SER A 20 19.51 -5.35 -4.01
CA SER A 20 18.67 -6.16 -3.10
C SER A 20 17.98 -5.32 -2.03
N SER A 21 18.67 -4.31 -1.50
CA SER A 21 18.13 -3.39 -0.49
C SER A 21 17.06 -2.50 -1.10
N ASP A 22 17.31 -1.96 -2.29
CA ASP A 22 16.40 -1.00 -2.91
C ASP A 22 15.08 -1.70 -3.33
N ALA A 23 15.16 -2.93 -3.83
CA ALA A 23 13.98 -3.76 -4.10
C ALA A 23 13.19 -4.12 -2.83
N GLU A 24 13.88 -4.37 -1.71
CA GLU A 24 13.25 -4.63 -0.42
C GLU A 24 12.52 -3.39 0.10
N TRP A 25 13.16 -2.21 0.02
CA TRP A 25 12.54 -0.94 0.39
C TRP A 25 11.33 -0.59 -0.47
N ASP A 26 11.37 -0.87 -1.76
CA ASP A 26 10.23 -0.66 -2.66
C ASP A 26 9.07 -1.59 -2.34
N LYS A 27 9.35 -2.85 -1.99
CA LYS A 27 8.33 -3.77 -1.47
C LYS A 27 7.71 -3.26 -0.17
N HIS A 28 8.53 -2.80 0.77
CA HIS A 28 8.03 -2.23 2.03
C HIS A 28 7.16 -0.99 1.81
N ARG A 29 7.57 -0.10 0.91
CA ARG A 29 6.79 1.09 0.54
C ARG A 29 5.45 0.70 -0.07
N PHE A 30 5.46 -0.26 -0.99
CA PHE A 30 4.25 -0.75 -1.64
C PHE A 30 3.26 -1.35 -0.63
N ILE A 31 3.72 -2.24 0.25
CA ILE A 31 2.88 -2.84 1.28
C ILE A 31 2.35 -1.77 2.26
N SER A 32 3.18 -0.82 2.64
CA SER A 32 2.75 0.27 3.54
C SER A 32 1.66 1.12 2.91
N ARG A 33 1.76 1.43 1.62
CA ARG A 33 0.71 2.11 0.87
C ARG A 33 -0.57 1.27 0.77
N LYS A 34 -0.45 -0.05 0.53
CA LYS A 34 -1.61 -0.95 0.57
C LYS A 34 -2.32 -0.89 1.92
N ASN A 35 -1.56 -0.95 3.01
CA ASN A 35 -2.07 -0.89 4.38
C ASN A 35 -2.68 0.48 4.73
N LEU A 36 -2.09 1.58 4.23
CA LEU A 36 -2.65 2.92 4.41
C LEU A 36 -4.07 3.01 3.83
N GLY A 37 -4.27 2.66 2.55
CA GLY A 37 -5.60 2.78 1.96
C GLY A 37 -6.60 1.74 2.51
N PHE A 38 -6.16 0.57 2.95
CA PHE A 38 -7.03 -0.35 3.70
C PHE A 38 -7.50 0.25 5.03
N THR A 39 -6.57 0.86 5.77
CA THR A 39 -6.89 1.56 7.03
C THR A 39 -7.86 2.71 6.78
N LEU A 40 -7.61 3.53 5.76
CA LEU A 40 -8.51 4.63 5.38
C LEU A 40 -9.90 4.11 4.98
N CYS A 41 -9.95 2.97 4.26
CA CYS A 41 -11.21 2.32 3.91
C CYS A 41 -12.03 1.92 5.14
N LEU A 42 -11.40 1.30 6.14
CA LEU A 42 -12.08 0.97 7.38
C LEU A 42 -12.56 2.22 8.12
N LYS A 43 -11.71 3.25 8.23
CA LYS A 43 -12.05 4.51 8.91
C LYS A 43 -13.19 5.28 8.24
N GLU A 44 -13.35 5.16 6.93
CA GLU A 44 -14.45 5.82 6.19
C GLU A 44 -15.82 5.23 6.58
N PHE A 45 -15.91 3.93 6.87
CA PHE A 45 -17.18 3.23 7.08
C PHE A 45 -17.45 2.76 8.51
N TYR A 46 -16.44 2.78 9.38
CA TYR A 46 -16.53 2.32 10.76
C TYR A 46 -16.07 3.41 11.73
N LYS A 47 -16.92 3.78 12.70
CA LYS A 47 -16.66 4.87 13.67
C LYS A 47 -15.97 4.38 14.94
N ASP A 48 -16.38 3.22 15.46
CA ASP A 48 -15.90 2.67 16.73
C ASP A 48 -14.80 1.63 16.51
N LEU A 49 -13.68 2.07 15.93
CA LEU A 49 -12.54 1.19 15.66
C LEU A 49 -11.60 1.13 16.88
N PRO A 50 -10.98 -0.04 17.16
CA PRO A 50 -9.86 -0.12 18.09
C PRO A 50 -8.77 0.91 17.76
N SER A 51 -8.14 1.47 18.78
CA SER A 51 -7.11 2.52 18.63
C SER A 51 -5.99 2.13 17.66
N GLU A 52 -5.62 0.86 17.66
CA GLU A 52 -4.60 0.28 16.79
C GLU A 52 -4.92 0.43 15.31
N ILE A 53 -6.21 0.44 14.95
CA ILE A 53 -6.70 0.66 13.58
C ILE A 53 -6.98 2.14 13.35
N ALA A 54 -7.58 2.81 14.34
CA ALA A 54 -7.93 4.23 14.25
C ALA A 54 -6.69 5.12 14.01
N ASP A 55 -5.54 4.76 14.59
CA ASP A 55 -4.28 5.48 14.47
C ASP A 55 -3.31 4.90 13.44
N ALA A 56 -3.64 3.77 12.80
CA ALA A 56 -2.74 3.10 11.86
C ALA A 56 -2.39 3.96 10.63
N ASP A 57 -3.24 4.90 10.22
CA ASP A 57 -2.94 5.81 9.11
C ASP A 57 -1.77 6.74 9.44
N LYS A 58 -1.56 7.05 10.72
CA LYS A 58 -0.37 7.81 11.18
C LYS A 58 0.88 6.96 11.04
N LEU A 59 0.82 5.66 11.33
CA LEU A 59 1.97 4.76 11.23
C LEU A 59 2.38 4.54 9.77
N PHE A 60 1.40 4.32 8.88
CA PHE A 60 1.68 4.09 7.46
C PHE A 60 1.92 5.38 6.67
N GLY A 61 1.44 6.53 7.14
CA GLY A 61 1.64 7.84 6.52
C GLY A 61 2.94 8.55 6.89
N VAL A 62 3.59 8.18 8.01
CA VAL A 62 4.83 8.82 8.51
C VAL A 62 6.10 8.24 7.87
N ILE A 63 5.99 7.14 7.15
CA ILE A 63 7.15 6.58 6.44
C ILE A 63 7.65 7.68 5.49
N LYS A 64 8.92 8.10 5.62
CA LYS A 64 9.65 9.07 4.76
C LYS A 64 9.67 8.71 3.25
N LEU A 65 8.86 7.73 2.86
CA LEU A 65 8.67 7.14 1.53
C LEU A 65 7.25 7.36 0.99
N ALA A 66 6.33 7.92 1.79
CA ALA A 66 4.98 8.26 1.38
C ALA A 66 4.98 9.54 0.53
N ASP A 67 4.24 9.49 -0.56
CA ASP A 67 3.95 10.67 -1.38
C ASP A 67 3.05 11.60 -0.54
N PRO A 68 3.30 12.93 -0.47
CA PRO A 68 2.44 13.85 0.29
C PRO A 68 0.96 13.71 -0.08
N ASP A 69 0.64 13.30 -1.31
CA ASP A 69 -0.72 13.16 -1.80
C ASP A 69 -1.33 11.76 -1.53
N ASP A 70 -0.57 10.80 -0.98
CA ASP A 70 -1.01 9.41 -0.80
C ASP A 70 -2.31 9.32 0.01
N LYS A 71 -2.42 10.09 1.10
CA LYS A 71 -3.59 10.02 2.00
C LYS A 71 -4.88 10.46 1.31
N GLU A 72 -4.85 11.60 0.64
CA GLU A 72 -6.02 12.15 -0.06
C GLU A 72 -6.38 11.27 -1.26
N ARG A 73 -5.39 10.91 -2.08
CA ARG A 73 -5.61 10.03 -3.24
C ARG A 73 -6.23 8.70 -2.84
N PHE A 74 -5.79 8.09 -1.74
CA PHE A 74 -6.31 6.80 -1.32
C PHE A 74 -7.72 6.94 -0.73
N ALA A 75 -7.99 8.01 0.03
CA ALA A 75 -9.33 8.31 0.52
C ALA A 75 -10.31 8.53 -0.65
N ASP A 76 -9.90 9.26 -1.68
CA ASP A 76 -10.73 9.50 -2.87
C ASP A 76 -10.96 8.22 -3.68
N PHE A 77 -9.92 7.40 -3.85
CA PHE A 77 -10.07 6.09 -4.47
C PHE A 77 -11.10 5.24 -3.72
N VAL A 78 -11.03 5.18 -2.39
CA VAL A 78 -12.01 4.46 -1.55
C VAL A 78 -13.42 4.99 -1.80
N ARG A 79 -13.64 6.30 -1.66
CA ARG A 79 -14.98 6.91 -1.81
C ARG A 79 -15.60 6.63 -3.17
N VAL A 80 -14.79 6.70 -4.24
CA VAL A 80 -15.25 6.53 -5.62
C VAL A 80 -15.44 5.06 -6.00
N ARG A 81 -14.62 4.15 -5.47
CA ARG A 81 -14.53 2.77 -5.96
C ARG A 81 -15.08 1.71 -5.02
N ILE A 82 -15.22 1.96 -3.72
CA ILE A 82 -15.50 0.87 -2.76
C ILE A 82 -16.77 0.06 -3.09
N GLN A 83 -17.77 0.70 -3.70
CA GLN A 83 -19.03 0.06 -4.08
C GLN A 83 -18.81 -1.10 -5.07
N SER A 84 -17.84 -0.98 -6.00
CA SER A 84 -17.53 -2.07 -6.94
C SER A 84 -16.82 -3.25 -6.29
N TYR A 85 -16.35 -3.11 -5.06
CA TYR A 85 -15.69 -4.16 -4.29
C TYR A 85 -16.64 -4.89 -3.34
N ILE A 86 -17.90 -4.43 -3.22
CA ILE A 86 -18.90 -5.13 -2.43
C ILE A 86 -19.14 -6.51 -3.08
N PRO A 87 -18.95 -7.60 -2.32
CA PRO A 87 -19.15 -8.95 -2.84
C PRO A 87 -20.60 -9.15 -3.32
N GLN A 88 -20.74 -9.77 -4.49
CA GLN A 88 -22.03 -10.24 -4.97
C GLN A 88 -22.28 -11.65 -4.45
N PHE A 89 -23.18 -11.77 -3.49
CA PHE A 89 -23.56 -13.06 -2.93
C PHE A 89 -24.63 -13.73 -3.77
N LYS A 90 -24.54 -15.06 -3.86
CA LYS A 90 -25.59 -15.90 -4.45
C LYS A 90 -26.94 -15.78 -3.73
N TYR A 91 -26.90 -15.50 -2.42
CA TYR A 91 -28.04 -15.37 -1.52
C TYR A 91 -27.94 -14.06 -0.73
N PRO A 92 -28.21 -12.90 -1.35
CA PRO A 92 -27.96 -11.58 -0.74
C PRO A 92 -28.76 -11.32 0.54
N GLU A 93 -29.89 -12.01 0.74
CA GLU A 93 -30.72 -11.94 1.93
C GLU A 93 -30.04 -12.46 3.21
N LEU A 94 -29.00 -13.28 3.07
CA LEU A 94 -28.25 -13.84 4.19
C LEU A 94 -27.13 -12.92 4.68
N TYR A 95 -26.84 -11.83 3.96
CA TYR A 95 -25.66 -11.02 4.18
C TYR A 95 -26.00 -9.53 4.38
N PRO A 96 -25.14 -8.79 5.09
CA PRO A 96 -25.28 -7.34 5.15
C PRO A 96 -25.24 -6.73 3.75
N LYS A 97 -26.18 -5.82 3.46
CA LYS A 97 -26.22 -5.09 2.18
C LYS A 97 -24.92 -4.35 1.89
N ASN A 98 -24.32 -3.78 2.93
CA ASN A 98 -23.11 -2.96 2.85
C ASN A 98 -21.98 -3.63 3.64
N TRP A 99 -21.36 -4.66 3.06
CA TRP A 99 -20.28 -5.39 3.73
C TRP A 99 -18.91 -4.74 3.49
N TYR A 100 -18.76 -3.51 3.99
CA TYR A 100 -17.59 -2.67 3.71
C TYR A 100 -16.28 -3.28 4.19
N PHE A 101 -16.26 -4.05 5.28
CA PHE A 101 -15.08 -4.80 5.70
C PHE A 101 -14.56 -5.73 4.60
N VAL A 102 -15.45 -6.54 4.00
CA VAL A 102 -15.08 -7.44 2.90
C VAL A 102 -14.76 -6.65 1.65
N ALA A 103 -15.45 -5.55 1.38
CA ALA A 103 -15.13 -4.66 0.26
C ALA A 103 -13.72 -4.06 0.38
N CYS A 104 -13.32 -3.59 1.57
CA CYS A 104 -11.97 -3.09 1.84
C CYS A 104 -10.92 -4.19 1.65
N LEU A 105 -11.22 -5.44 2.05
CA LEU A 105 -10.33 -6.58 1.83
C LEU A 105 -10.22 -6.97 0.34
N ASN A 106 -11.34 -6.95 -0.39
CA ASN A 106 -11.36 -7.19 -1.83
C ASN A 106 -10.55 -6.10 -2.56
N MET A 107 -10.72 -4.84 -2.16
CA MET A 107 -9.93 -3.71 -2.66
C MET A 107 -8.43 -3.91 -2.39
N TYR A 108 -8.06 -4.27 -1.15
CA TYR A 108 -6.66 -4.53 -0.78
C TYR A 108 -6.00 -5.58 -1.68
N ASN A 109 -6.75 -6.58 -2.13
CA ASN A 109 -6.26 -7.65 -3.00
C ASN A 109 -6.45 -7.37 -4.50
N SER A 110 -6.98 -6.20 -4.89
CA SER A 110 -7.31 -5.93 -6.28
C SER A 110 -6.13 -5.38 -7.08
N LYS A 111 -6.02 -5.80 -8.34
CA LYS A 111 -5.02 -5.25 -9.28
C LYS A 111 -5.22 -3.76 -9.49
N GLU A 112 -6.46 -3.29 -9.55
CA GLU A 112 -6.77 -1.88 -9.75
C GLU A 112 -6.24 -1.01 -8.61
N TYR A 113 -6.34 -1.47 -7.37
CA TYR A 113 -5.78 -0.76 -6.22
C TYR A 113 -4.25 -0.76 -6.26
N GLU A 114 -3.63 -1.88 -6.64
CA GLU A 114 -2.18 -1.93 -6.87
C GLU A 114 -1.72 -1.00 -7.99
N ASP A 115 -2.48 -0.90 -9.08
CA ASP A 115 -2.21 0.03 -10.17
C ASP A 115 -2.36 1.48 -9.72
N MET A 116 -3.33 1.80 -8.86
CA MET A 116 -3.46 3.13 -8.26
C MET A 116 -2.26 3.48 -7.38
N ILE A 117 -1.80 2.55 -6.54
CA ILE A 117 -0.63 2.73 -5.68
C ILE A 117 0.64 2.95 -6.50
N GLN A 118 0.78 2.22 -7.61
CA GLN A 118 1.94 2.28 -8.49
C GLN A 118 1.83 3.37 -9.57
N ARG A 119 0.75 4.16 -9.57
CA ARG A 119 0.43 5.16 -10.60
C ARG A 119 0.55 4.59 -12.02
N LYS A 120 -0.17 3.49 -12.28
CA LYS A 120 -0.19 2.79 -13.57
C LYS A 120 -1.50 3.00 -14.32
N GLY A 121 -1.42 2.94 -15.65
CA GLY A 121 -2.58 3.02 -16.54
C GLY A 121 -3.38 4.31 -16.32
N LYS A 122 -4.68 4.19 -16.01
CA LYS A 122 -5.56 5.34 -15.76
C LYS A 122 -5.20 6.16 -14.51
N TYR A 123 -4.28 5.66 -13.67
CA TYR A 123 -3.82 6.31 -12.44
C TYR A 123 -2.42 6.92 -12.58
N ALA A 124 -1.87 7.06 -13.78
CA ALA A 124 -0.50 7.54 -14.02
C ALA A 124 -0.24 9.03 -13.72
N LYS A 125 -1.26 9.76 -13.27
CA LYS A 125 -1.16 11.18 -12.90
C LYS A 125 -0.89 11.32 -11.42
#